data_AF-A0AAD6A773-F1
#
_entry.id   AF-A0AAD6A773-F1
#
_cell.length_a   1.000
_cell.length_b   1.000
_cell.length_c   1.000
_cell.angle_alpha   90.00
_cell.angle_beta   90.00
_cell.angle_gamma   90.00
#
_symmetry.space_group_name_H-M   'P 1'
#
loop_
_entity.id
_entity.type
_entity.pdbx_description
1 polymer ?
#
loop_
_entity_poly.entity_id
_entity_poly.type
_entity_poly.pdbx_seq_one_letter_code
_entity_poly.pdbx_strand_id
1 'polypeptide(L)'
;MEDSCDGPVTLNKEVKFIVFRSSLQQLLRWCHCPSCGCVDFTHTSKNIGTLLLVTVCCGSCYKKSTWQSQPYIGPYPAGNILLSASLLFAGATATTFLRVLTHMNIASISGRTFFRHQSSILQPEVQRVWKKEQMELFAVLMTEDRKLVLGGDGRADSPGHSAKYGTYTALELPSNVIIDIQQVQSTECGGSYHMELEGLRRSVAAVEEEGLSIGTIITDRHRQIAKWIRTELPEVQHLYDIWHVAKGISRKLESLAKQKECDAIKPWIRSVVNHLYWSAVSTESGHGDLVAEKWMSVINHIQNVHEGHGDLYPSCSHAALETRADQKSGFNRVQK
;
A
#
# COMPACT_ATOMS: atom_id res chain seq x y z
N MET A 1 -29.59 -38.61 2.65
CA MET A 1 -28.15 -38.81 2.36
C MET A 1 -27.81 -37.84 1.25
N GLU A 2 -27.57 -36.58 1.62
CA GLU A 2 -26.91 -35.62 0.75
C GLU A 2 -25.51 -35.49 1.33
N ASP A 3 -24.58 -36.10 0.61
CA ASP A 3 -23.15 -36.11 0.91
C ASP A 3 -22.61 -34.74 0.46
N SER A 4 -22.43 -33.81 1.40
CA SER A 4 -21.89 -32.48 1.11
C SER A 4 -20.40 -32.59 0.86
N CYS A 5 -20.01 -32.58 -0.42
CA CYS A 5 -18.63 -32.55 -0.91
C CYS A 5 -17.96 -31.18 -0.73
N ASP A 6 -18.00 -30.60 0.47
CA ASP A 6 -17.13 -29.46 0.79
C ASP A 6 -15.76 -30.00 1.21
N GLY A 7 -14.75 -29.75 0.37
CA GLY A 7 -13.35 -29.94 0.77
C GLY A 7 -13.07 -29.20 2.09
N PRO A 8 -12.02 -29.60 2.86
CA PRO A 8 -11.80 -29.05 4.20
C PRO A 8 -11.77 -27.52 4.17
N VAL A 9 -12.80 -26.89 4.74
CA VAL A 9 -12.91 -25.44 4.83
C VAL A 9 -11.70 -24.94 5.62
N THR A 10 -10.90 -24.07 5.00
CA THR A 10 -9.74 -23.50 5.67
C THR A 10 -10.19 -22.72 6.91
N LEU A 11 -9.45 -22.83 8.02
CA LEU A 11 -9.87 -22.28 9.32
C LEU A 11 -10.24 -20.80 9.29
N ASN A 12 -9.65 -20.02 8.38
CA ASN A 12 -9.95 -18.60 8.19
C ASN A 12 -11.28 -18.33 7.46
N LYS A 13 -11.84 -19.30 6.73
CA LYS A 13 -13.10 -19.19 5.97
C LYS A 13 -14.32 -19.70 6.75
N GLU A 14 -14.11 -20.60 7.71
CA GLU A 14 -15.19 -21.08 8.58
C GLU A 14 -15.79 -19.90 9.38
N VAL A 15 -17.12 -19.86 9.54
CA VAL A 15 -17.81 -18.82 10.32
C VAL A 15 -17.57 -18.99 11.82
N LYS A 16 -17.33 -17.89 12.55
CA LYS A 16 -17.19 -17.89 14.02
C LYS A 16 -18.31 -17.09 14.67
N PHE A 17 -18.87 -17.65 15.74
CA PHE A 17 -19.96 -17.04 16.50
C PHE A 17 -19.47 -16.48 17.83
N ILE A 18 -20.10 -15.39 18.28
CA ILE A 18 -19.96 -14.89 19.66
C ILE A 18 -21.09 -15.54 20.49
N VAL A 19 -20.73 -16.38 21.45
CA VAL A 19 -21.70 -17.16 22.24
C VAL A 19 -21.56 -16.79 23.72
N PHE A 20 -22.69 -16.46 24.36
CA PHE A 20 -22.74 -16.19 25.79
C PHE A 20 -22.53 -17.48 26.60
N ARG A 21 -21.86 -17.36 27.75
CA ARG A 21 -21.61 -18.51 28.63
C ARG A 21 -22.90 -19.22 29.05
N SER A 22 -23.97 -18.47 29.33
CA SER A 22 -25.28 -19.01 29.71
C SER A 22 -25.93 -19.81 28.57
N SER A 23 -25.78 -19.37 27.32
CA SER A 23 -26.24 -20.10 26.14
C SER A 23 -25.44 -21.39 25.91
N LEU A 24 -24.11 -21.33 26.07
CA LEU A 24 -23.27 -22.53 25.97
C LEU A 24 -23.59 -23.55 27.07
N GLN A 25 -23.88 -23.10 28.30
CA GLN A 25 -24.30 -23.97 29.39
C GLN A 25 -25.61 -24.70 29.09
N GLN A 26 -26.52 -24.12 28.31
CA GLN A 26 -27.75 -24.82 27.90
C GLN A 26 -27.43 -26.02 27.01
N LEU A 27 -26.45 -25.89 26.10
CA LEU A 27 -26.01 -27.02 25.25
C LEU A 27 -25.37 -28.14 26.09
N LEU A 28 -24.63 -27.79 27.15
CA LEU A 28 -23.98 -28.77 28.03
C LEU A 28 -24.97 -29.59 28.88
N ARG A 29 -26.24 -29.16 29.02
CA ARG A 29 -27.26 -29.89 29.77
C ARG A 29 -27.71 -31.18 29.08
N TRP A 30 -27.46 -31.31 27.78
CA TRP A 30 -27.88 -32.48 27.01
C TRP A 30 -26.79 -33.56 26.91
N CYS A 31 -25.68 -33.39 27.61
CA CYS A 31 -24.59 -34.37 27.63
C CYS A 31 -24.94 -35.58 28.51
N HIS A 32 -24.55 -36.77 28.06
CA HIS A 32 -24.57 -38.02 28.82
C HIS A 32 -23.17 -38.63 28.81
N CYS A 33 -22.78 -39.35 29.87
CA CYS A 33 -21.43 -39.88 29.96
C CYS A 33 -21.27 -40.97 28.91
N PRO A 34 -20.34 -40.86 27.94
CA PRO A 34 -20.22 -41.85 26.87
C PRO A 34 -19.86 -43.25 27.39
N SER A 35 -19.34 -43.35 28.62
CA SER A 35 -18.93 -44.62 29.23
C SER A 35 -19.98 -45.26 30.14
N CYS A 36 -20.86 -44.49 30.80
CA CYS A 36 -21.80 -45.04 31.78
C CYS A 36 -23.22 -44.46 31.71
N GLY A 37 -23.51 -43.56 30.76
CA GLY A 37 -24.83 -42.96 30.58
C GLY A 37 -25.24 -41.93 31.65
N CYS A 38 -24.42 -41.71 32.67
CA CYS A 38 -24.69 -40.76 33.75
C CYS A 38 -24.87 -39.32 33.22
N VAL A 39 -25.85 -38.61 33.78
CA VAL A 39 -26.19 -37.20 33.47
C VAL A 39 -25.65 -36.22 34.50
N ASP A 40 -25.08 -36.72 35.60
CA ASP A 40 -24.47 -35.88 36.63
C ASP A 40 -23.02 -35.54 36.26
N PHE A 41 -22.76 -34.24 36.15
CA PHE A 41 -21.50 -33.69 35.69
C PHE A 41 -21.06 -32.48 36.48
N THR A 42 -19.77 -32.45 36.79
CA THR A 42 -19.08 -31.24 37.22
C THR A 42 -18.30 -30.67 36.05
N HIS A 43 -18.32 -29.35 35.90
CA HIS A 43 -17.62 -28.64 34.83
C HIS A 43 -16.62 -27.64 35.42
N THR A 44 -15.42 -27.62 34.85
CA THR A 44 -14.46 -26.54 35.04
C THR A 44 -14.13 -25.94 33.68
N SER A 45 -13.95 -24.63 33.65
CA SER A 45 -13.67 -23.91 32.41
C SER A 45 -12.48 -22.99 32.57
N LYS A 46 -11.63 -22.91 31.54
CA LYS A 46 -10.47 -22.02 31.48
C LYS A 46 -10.42 -21.35 30.12
N ASN A 47 -10.01 -20.08 30.10
CA ASN A 47 -9.83 -19.33 28.87
C ASN A 47 -8.35 -19.16 28.55
N ILE A 48 -7.99 -19.29 27.27
CA ILE A 48 -6.64 -19.01 26.73
C ILE A 48 -6.80 -18.08 25.53
N GLY A 49 -6.83 -16.78 25.80
CA GLY A 49 -7.22 -15.80 24.80
C GLY A 49 -8.69 -16.00 24.40
N THR A 50 -8.94 -16.26 23.12
CA THR A 50 -10.27 -16.58 22.58
C THR A 50 -10.68 -18.05 22.78
N LEU A 51 -9.78 -18.94 23.21
CA LEU A 51 -10.09 -20.35 23.42
C LEU A 51 -10.79 -20.55 24.75
N LEU A 52 -11.94 -21.22 24.73
CA LEU A 52 -12.58 -21.77 25.90
C LEU A 52 -12.29 -23.28 25.97
N LEU A 53 -11.65 -23.70 27.06
CA LEU A 53 -11.49 -25.10 27.45
C LEU A 53 -12.54 -25.44 28.49
N VAL A 54 -13.31 -26.50 28.27
CA VAL A 54 -14.28 -27.03 29.23
C VAL A 54 -13.90 -28.46 29.56
N THR A 55 -13.50 -28.69 30.80
CA THR A 55 -13.27 -30.04 31.32
C THR A 55 -14.52 -30.49 32.07
N VAL A 56 -15.07 -31.61 31.64
CA VAL A 56 -16.25 -32.24 32.19
C VAL A 56 -15.82 -33.50 32.93
N CYS A 57 -16.26 -33.66 34.17
CA CYS A 57 -16.03 -34.85 34.98
C CYS A 57 -17.37 -35.50 35.34
N CYS A 58 -17.51 -36.78 35.02
CA CYS A 58 -18.71 -37.56 35.37
C CYS A 58 -18.79 -37.78 36.89
N GLY A 59 -19.95 -37.56 37.49
CA GLY A 59 -20.18 -37.79 38.93
C GLY A 59 -20.14 -39.26 39.34
N SER A 60 -20.48 -40.18 38.44
CA SER A 60 -20.55 -41.62 38.72
C SER A 60 -19.24 -42.38 38.48
N CYS A 61 -18.66 -42.25 37.28
CA CYS A 61 -17.45 -43.01 36.91
C CYS A 61 -16.16 -42.19 36.95
N TYR A 62 -16.23 -40.91 37.33
CA TYR A 62 -15.09 -39.98 37.45
C TYR A 62 -14.24 -39.77 36.19
N LYS A 63 -14.66 -40.30 35.04
CA LYS A 63 -14.00 -40.05 33.76
C LYS A 63 -14.08 -38.58 33.40
N LYS A 64 -12.96 -38.07 32.90
CA LYS A 64 -12.80 -36.68 32.47
C LYS A 64 -12.71 -36.61 30.95
N SER A 65 -13.36 -35.60 30.39
CA SER A 65 -13.22 -35.23 28.98
C SER A 65 -13.02 -33.73 28.89
N THR A 66 -12.25 -33.28 27.90
CA THR A 66 -12.02 -31.85 27.66
C THR A 66 -12.50 -31.49 26.27
N TRP A 67 -13.44 -30.55 26.22
CA TRP A 67 -13.89 -29.92 25.00
C TRP A 67 -13.16 -28.58 24.78
N GLN A 68 -12.93 -28.25 23.52
CA GLN A 68 -12.24 -27.04 23.08
C GLN A 68 -13.15 -26.28 22.12
N SER A 69 -13.27 -24.96 22.29
CA SER A 69 -14.15 -24.14 21.43
C SER A 69 -13.58 -23.88 20.03
N GLN A 70 -12.33 -24.26 19.78
CA GLN A 70 -11.64 -24.04 18.51
C GLN A 70 -10.42 -24.96 18.40
N PRO A 71 -9.95 -25.26 17.17
CA PRO A 71 -8.73 -26.04 16.96
C PRO A 71 -7.46 -25.22 17.24
N TYR A 72 -6.32 -25.86 17.06
CA TYR A 72 -4.99 -25.27 17.16
C TYR A 72 -4.33 -25.13 15.79
N ILE A 73 -3.52 -24.08 15.62
CA ILE A 73 -2.55 -23.91 14.53
C ILE A 73 -1.16 -24.02 15.16
N GLY A 74 -0.51 -25.17 14.96
CA GLY A 74 0.70 -25.52 15.71
C GLY A 74 0.43 -25.48 17.22
N PRO A 75 1.24 -24.77 18.04
CA PRO A 75 1.04 -24.70 19.48
C PRO A 75 0.02 -23.64 19.93
N TYR A 76 -0.61 -22.91 19.01
CA TYR A 76 -1.48 -21.76 19.33
C TYR A 76 -2.95 -22.05 19.04
N PRO A 77 -3.89 -21.59 19.87
CA PRO A 77 -5.31 -21.64 19.50
C PRO A 77 -5.57 -20.85 18.22
N ALA A 78 -6.29 -21.45 17.27
CA ALA A 78 -6.44 -20.91 15.92
C ALA A 78 -6.97 -19.47 15.90
N GLY A 79 -8.02 -19.19 16.65
CA GLY A 79 -8.63 -17.86 16.75
C GLY A 79 -7.73 -16.81 17.39
N ASN A 80 -6.74 -17.19 18.19
CA ASN A 80 -5.75 -16.22 18.70
C ASN A 80 -4.85 -15.72 17.56
N ILE A 81 -4.42 -16.64 16.69
CA ILE A 81 -3.62 -16.30 15.50
C ILE A 81 -4.47 -15.54 14.49
N LEU A 82 -5.67 -16.04 14.18
CA LEU A 82 -6.58 -15.40 13.23
C LEU A 82 -6.95 -13.98 13.68
N LEU A 83 -7.26 -13.76 14.96
CA LEU A 83 -7.52 -12.41 15.48
C LEU A 83 -6.31 -11.49 15.32
N SER A 84 -5.10 -11.99 15.61
CA SER A 84 -3.87 -11.20 15.47
C SER A 84 -3.58 -10.86 14.00
N ALA A 85 -3.75 -11.83 13.11
CA ALA A 85 -3.60 -11.67 11.67
C ALA A 85 -4.60 -10.66 11.11
N SER A 86 -5.89 -10.82 11.43
CA SER A 86 -6.94 -9.90 10.98
C SER A 86 -6.71 -8.46 11.46
N LEU A 87 -6.25 -8.27 12.70
CA LEU A 87 -5.91 -6.94 13.20
C LEU A 87 -4.76 -6.30 12.41
N LEU A 88 -3.70 -7.07 12.15
CA LEU A 88 -2.54 -6.59 11.42
C LEU A 88 -2.89 -6.24 9.97
N PHE A 89 -3.55 -7.16 9.27
CA PHE A 89 -3.83 -7.02 7.83
C PHE A 89 -4.94 -6.01 7.53
N ALA A 90 -5.87 -5.80 8.46
CA ALA A 90 -6.85 -4.72 8.33
C ALA A 90 -6.28 -3.32 8.68
N GLY A 91 -5.02 -3.23 9.12
CA GLY A 91 -4.43 -1.97 9.59
C GLY A 91 -5.11 -1.40 10.84
N ALA A 92 -5.73 -2.27 11.66
CA ALA A 92 -6.48 -1.85 12.84
C ALA A 92 -5.57 -1.66 14.05
N THR A 93 -5.86 -0.65 14.88
CA THR A 93 -5.16 -0.46 16.15
C THR A 93 -5.53 -1.56 17.13
N ALA A 94 -4.60 -2.50 17.37
CA ALA A 94 -4.80 -3.63 18.27
C ALA A 94 -5.28 -3.21 19.67
N THR A 95 -4.70 -2.15 20.24
CA THR A 95 -5.09 -1.60 21.55
C THR A 95 -6.56 -1.16 21.56
N THR A 96 -7.01 -0.46 20.52
CA THR A 96 -8.39 0.01 20.41
C THR A 96 -9.34 -1.17 20.29
N PHE A 97 -9.04 -2.13 19.42
CA PHE A 97 -9.92 -3.29 19.19
C PHE A 97 -10.01 -4.20 20.42
N LEU A 98 -8.88 -4.53 21.06
CA LEU A 98 -8.88 -5.34 22.28
C LEU A 98 -9.61 -4.64 23.44
N ARG A 99 -9.59 -3.29 23.49
CA ARG A 99 -10.40 -2.52 24.43
C ARG A 99 -11.89 -2.64 24.14
N VAL A 100 -12.31 -2.64 22.87
CA VAL A 100 -13.71 -2.90 22.49
C VAL A 100 -14.15 -4.28 22.97
N LEU A 101 -13.35 -5.32 22.72
CA LEU A 101 -13.65 -6.67 23.21
C LEU A 101 -13.75 -6.73 24.74
N THR A 102 -12.87 -6.01 25.44
CA THR A 102 -12.93 -5.88 26.90
C THR A 102 -14.22 -5.21 27.37
N HIS A 103 -14.67 -4.12 26.74
CA HIS A 103 -15.92 -3.44 27.10
C HIS A 103 -17.16 -4.32 26.83
N MET A 104 -17.12 -5.14 25.79
CA MET A 104 -18.16 -6.14 25.50
C MET A 104 -18.06 -7.41 26.37
N ASN A 105 -17.04 -7.50 27.23
CA ASN A 105 -16.71 -8.68 28.04
C ASN A 105 -16.49 -9.96 27.20
N ILE A 106 -15.86 -9.81 26.03
CA ILE A 106 -15.47 -10.91 25.15
C ILE A 106 -14.06 -11.37 25.51
N ALA A 107 -13.91 -12.66 25.82
CA ALA A 107 -12.61 -13.26 26.09
C ALA A 107 -11.70 -13.19 24.84
N SER A 108 -10.51 -12.62 25.00
CA SER A 108 -9.61 -12.36 23.88
C SER A 108 -8.13 -12.35 24.31
N ILE A 109 -7.25 -12.27 23.32
CA ILE A 109 -5.81 -12.17 23.55
C ILE A 109 -5.43 -10.84 24.21
N SER A 110 -4.29 -10.81 24.90
CA SER A 110 -3.72 -9.56 25.41
C SER A 110 -2.93 -8.82 24.33
N GLY A 111 -2.68 -7.53 24.54
CA GLY A 111 -1.75 -6.76 23.68
C GLY A 111 -0.36 -7.39 23.61
N ARG A 112 0.16 -7.91 24.74
CA ARG A 112 1.43 -8.66 24.77
C ARG A 112 1.40 -9.88 23.85
N THR A 113 0.30 -10.62 23.86
CA THR A 113 0.10 -11.79 22.99
C THR A 113 0.04 -11.38 21.53
N PHE A 114 -0.68 -10.31 21.20
CA PHE A 114 -0.72 -9.74 19.85
C PHE A 114 0.68 -9.38 19.33
N PHE A 115 1.45 -8.57 20.08
CA PHE A 115 2.79 -8.16 19.65
C PHE A 115 3.75 -9.33 19.52
N ARG A 116 3.62 -10.36 20.36
CA ARG A 116 4.38 -11.61 20.20
C ARG A 116 4.02 -12.32 18.89
N HIS A 117 2.73 -12.49 18.58
CA HIS A 117 2.33 -13.09 17.31
C HIS A 117 2.80 -12.25 16.12
N GLN A 118 2.71 -10.92 16.23
CA GLN A 118 3.17 -10.01 15.19
C GLN A 118 4.65 -10.24 14.86
N SER A 119 5.53 -10.23 15.88
CA SER A 119 6.97 -10.35 15.65
C SER A 119 7.43 -11.77 15.33
N SER A 120 6.85 -12.80 15.95
CA SER A 120 7.35 -14.16 15.83
C SER A 120 6.67 -14.99 14.74
N ILE A 121 5.54 -14.53 14.19
CA ILE A 121 4.74 -15.30 13.21
C ILE A 121 4.37 -14.41 12.03
N LEU A 122 3.63 -13.32 12.28
CA LEU A 122 2.97 -12.60 11.19
C LEU A 122 3.95 -11.82 10.32
N GLN A 123 4.87 -11.06 10.90
CA GLN A 123 5.89 -10.31 10.14
C GLN A 123 6.81 -11.25 9.35
N PRO A 124 7.36 -12.34 9.93
CA PRO A 124 8.12 -13.32 9.17
C PRO A 124 7.35 -13.91 7.99
N GLU A 125 6.07 -14.28 8.17
CA GLU A 125 5.27 -14.84 7.07
C GLU A 125 4.96 -13.80 5.99
N VAL A 126 4.69 -12.54 6.36
CA VAL A 126 4.52 -11.45 5.38
C VAL A 126 5.79 -11.27 4.57
N GLN A 127 6.96 -11.24 5.21
CA GLN A 127 8.25 -11.12 4.53
C GLN A 127 8.52 -12.31 3.62
N ARG A 128 8.21 -13.53 4.07
CA ARG A 128 8.39 -14.75 3.28
C ARG A 128 7.54 -14.72 2.01
N VAL A 129 6.26 -14.34 2.13
CA VAL A 129 5.36 -14.20 0.98
C VAL A 129 5.83 -13.07 0.06
N TRP A 130 6.13 -11.89 0.61
CA TRP A 130 6.64 -10.77 -0.17
C TRP A 130 7.87 -11.15 -0.99
N LYS A 131 8.90 -11.72 -0.35
CA LYS A 131 10.13 -12.14 -1.04
C LYS A 131 9.85 -13.17 -2.12
N LYS A 132 8.96 -14.13 -1.87
CA LYS A 132 8.59 -15.12 -2.87
C LYS A 132 7.98 -14.45 -4.11
N GLU A 133 6.96 -13.62 -3.92
CA GLU A 133 6.28 -12.92 -5.02
C GLU A 133 7.22 -11.95 -5.74
N GLN A 134 8.11 -11.28 -5.01
CA GLN A 134 9.12 -10.37 -5.57
C GLN A 134 10.13 -11.12 -6.45
N MET A 135 10.62 -12.28 -6.02
CA MET A 135 11.52 -13.12 -6.81
C MET A 135 10.83 -13.65 -8.07
N GLU A 136 9.57 -14.06 -7.96
CA GLU A 136 8.78 -14.48 -9.13
C GLU A 136 8.59 -13.32 -10.11
N LEU A 137 8.34 -12.10 -9.61
CA LEU A 137 8.27 -10.90 -10.43
C LEU A 137 9.60 -10.59 -11.14
N PHE A 138 10.72 -10.65 -10.42
CA PHE A 138 12.04 -10.44 -11.02
C PHE A 138 12.33 -11.46 -12.11
N ALA A 139 12.00 -12.73 -11.90
CA ALA A 139 12.13 -13.76 -12.92
C ALA A 139 11.34 -13.43 -14.19
N VAL A 140 10.10 -12.93 -14.05
CA VAL A 140 9.30 -12.49 -15.21
C VAL A 140 9.96 -11.30 -15.92
N LEU A 141 10.34 -10.26 -15.18
CA LEU A 141 10.94 -9.05 -15.76
C LEU A 141 12.27 -9.33 -16.47
N MET A 142 13.06 -10.28 -15.97
CA MET A 142 14.31 -10.70 -16.62
C MET A 142 14.07 -11.30 -18.01
N THR A 143 12.91 -11.93 -18.26
CA THR A 143 12.60 -12.51 -19.57
C THR A 143 12.21 -11.47 -20.63
N GLU A 144 11.90 -10.23 -20.23
CA GLU A 144 11.44 -9.18 -21.13
C GLU A 144 12.60 -8.50 -21.89
N ASP A 145 13.86 -8.80 -21.57
CA ASP A 145 15.09 -8.26 -22.18
C ASP A 145 15.04 -6.74 -22.42
N ARG A 146 14.52 -6.01 -21.44
CA ARG A 146 14.40 -4.55 -21.48
C ARG A 146 14.90 -3.92 -20.20
N LYS A 147 15.35 -2.68 -20.33
CA LYS A 147 15.69 -1.86 -19.17
C LYS A 147 14.41 -1.44 -18.43
N LEU A 148 14.47 -1.45 -17.10
CA LEU A 148 13.36 -1.05 -16.25
C LEU A 148 13.17 0.47 -16.24
N VAL A 149 11.93 0.89 -16.11
CA VAL A 149 11.54 2.28 -15.89
C VAL A 149 10.93 2.36 -14.50
N LEU A 150 11.70 2.91 -13.56
CA LEU A 150 11.32 2.96 -12.15
C LEU A 150 10.76 4.33 -11.77
N GLY A 151 9.57 4.36 -11.19
CA GLY A 151 9.08 5.49 -10.42
C GLY A 151 9.34 5.25 -8.94
N GLY A 152 9.75 6.27 -8.19
CA GLY A 152 10.00 6.08 -6.76
C GLY A 152 9.66 7.28 -5.89
N ASP A 153 9.09 7.00 -4.72
CA ASP A 153 8.63 8.00 -3.76
C ASP A 153 8.90 7.53 -2.31
N GLY A 154 9.21 8.50 -1.45
CA GLY A 154 9.48 8.29 -0.03
C GLY A 154 8.36 8.81 0.86
N ARG A 155 8.00 8.04 1.88
CA ARG A 155 7.06 8.47 2.93
C ARG A 155 7.69 8.33 4.31
N ALA A 156 7.49 9.33 5.15
CA ALA A 156 7.96 9.34 6.53
C ALA A 156 6.82 9.08 7.52
N ASP A 157 7.13 8.47 8.65
CA ASP A 157 6.20 8.19 9.75
C ASP A 157 5.73 9.46 10.50
N SER A 158 6.54 10.53 10.48
CA SER A 158 6.18 11.82 11.05
C SER A 158 6.70 13.00 10.19
N PRO A 159 6.09 14.19 10.32
CA PRO A 159 6.57 15.37 9.58
C PRO A 159 7.89 15.93 10.12
N GLY A 160 8.74 16.42 9.21
CA GLY A 160 9.92 17.20 9.55
C GLY A 160 11.12 16.38 10.03
N HIS A 161 11.98 17.00 10.83
CA HIS A 161 13.27 16.41 11.21
C HIS A 161 13.16 15.28 12.26
N SER A 162 11.97 15.01 12.80
CA SER A 162 11.74 14.01 13.86
C SER A 162 11.29 12.64 13.35
N ALA A 163 11.23 12.44 12.03
CA ALA A 163 10.88 11.14 11.46
C ALA A 163 11.87 10.05 11.90
N LYS A 164 11.33 8.94 12.38
CA LYS A 164 12.11 7.79 12.83
C LYS A 164 12.23 6.76 11.71
N TYR A 165 11.15 6.55 10.97
CA TYR A 165 11.10 5.58 9.89
C TYR A 165 10.65 6.22 8.58
N GLY A 166 11.39 5.93 7.51
CA GLY A 166 11.03 6.22 6.13
C GLY A 166 10.70 4.92 5.41
N THR A 167 9.73 4.96 4.51
CA THR A 167 9.44 3.88 3.57
C THR A 167 9.61 4.43 2.17
N TYR A 168 10.53 3.87 1.41
CA TYR A 168 10.69 4.14 0.00
C TYR A 168 10.00 3.05 -0.81
N THR A 169 9.20 3.42 -1.80
CA THR A 169 8.51 2.49 -2.69
C THR A 169 9.05 2.70 -4.10
N ALA A 170 9.55 1.63 -4.71
CA ALA A 170 9.92 1.60 -6.12
C ALA A 170 8.82 0.89 -6.92
N LEU A 171 8.41 1.50 -8.01
CA LEU A 171 7.36 1.04 -8.92
C LEU A 171 7.96 0.86 -10.30
N GLU A 172 7.82 -0.33 -10.88
CA GLU A 172 8.08 -0.54 -12.30
C GLU A 172 6.85 -0.02 -13.07
N LEU A 173 7.06 1.05 -13.84
CA LEU A 173 5.96 1.83 -14.41
C LEU A 173 5.23 1.13 -15.58
N PRO A 174 5.93 0.58 -16.60
CA PRO A 174 5.29 -0.15 -17.70
C PRO A 174 4.36 -1.28 -17.28
N SER A 175 4.78 -2.12 -16.33
CA SER A 175 4.02 -3.26 -15.80
C SER A 175 3.12 -2.85 -14.64
N ASN A 176 3.27 -1.63 -14.11
CA ASN A 176 2.47 -1.06 -13.02
C ASN A 176 2.48 -1.95 -11.75
N VAL A 177 3.68 -2.38 -11.36
CA VAL A 177 3.91 -3.27 -10.22
C VAL A 177 4.92 -2.67 -9.25
N ILE A 178 4.63 -2.80 -7.95
CA ILE A 178 5.61 -2.41 -6.92
C ILE A 178 6.72 -3.44 -6.95
N ILE A 179 7.91 -2.99 -7.35
CA ILE A 179 9.06 -3.86 -7.53
C ILE A 179 9.84 -4.02 -6.22
N ASP A 180 9.85 -2.98 -5.37
CA ASP A 180 10.54 -3.03 -4.09
C ASP A 180 9.99 -2.02 -3.07
N ILE A 181 10.10 -2.36 -1.79
CA ILE A 181 9.72 -1.51 -0.66
C ILE A 181 10.82 -1.55 0.40
N GLN A 182 11.44 -0.40 0.66
CA GLN A 182 12.55 -0.27 1.61
C GLN A 182 12.14 0.53 2.83
N GLN A 183 12.15 -0.11 3.99
CA GLN A 183 12.02 0.58 5.26
C GLN A 183 13.41 0.97 5.78
N VAL A 184 13.59 2.26 6.07
CA VAL A 184 14.84 2.84 6.53
C VAL A 184 14.60 3.55 7.86
N GLN A 185 15.41 3.25 8.88
CA GLN A 185 15.40 4.03 10.11
C GLN A 185 16.36 5.21 10.02
N SER A 186 15.96 6.38 10.51
CA SER A 186 16.77 7.62 10.41
C SER A 186 18.16 7.50 11.04
N THR A 187 18.33 6.67 12.07
CA THR A 187 19.62 6.39 12.71
C THR A 187 20.59 5.62 11.81
N GLU A 188 20.11 4.91 10.79
CA GLU A 188 20.95 4.17 9.84
C GLU A 188 21.61 5.10 8.82
N CYS A 189 20.99 6.24 8.52
CA CYS A 189 21.39 7.15 7.44
C CYS A 189 21.76 8.55 7.94
N GLY A 190 22.00 8.73 9.24
CA GLY A 190 22.42 10.02 9.81
C GLY A 190 21.31 11.09 9.85
N GLY A 191 20.05 10.68 9.78
CA GLY A 191 18.89 11.56 9.94
C GLY A 191 17.78 11.33 8.92
N SER A 192 16.59 11.84 9.25
CA SER A 192 15.36 11.68 8.45
C SER A 192 15.48 12.21 7.01
N TYR A 193 16.29 13.25 6.80
CA TYR A 193 16.53 13.87 5.50
C TYR A 193 17.26 12.95 4.50
N HIS A 194 17.90 11.88 4.98
CA HIS A 194 18.65 10.95 4.13
C HIS A 194 17.91 9.64 3.88
N MET A 195 16.79 9.38 4.56
CA MET A 195 16.07 8.11 4.46
C MET A 195 15.54 7.83 3.05
N GLU A 196 15.07 8.87 2.35
CA GLU A 196 14.54 8.70 1.00
C GLU A 196 15.63 8.30 -0.01
N LEU A 197 16.79 8.96 0.06
CA LEU A 197 17.94 8.59 -0.76
C LEU A 197 18.44 7.18 -0.43
N GLU A 198 18.51 6.84 0.85
CA GLU A 198 18.92 5.52 1.30
C GLU A 198 17.95 4.43 0.85
N GLY A 199 16.64 4.70 0.88
CA GLY A 199 15.63 3.78 0.38
C GLY A 199 15.75 3.55 -1.14
N LEU A 200 16.00 4.62 -1.91
CA LEU A 200 16.28 4.49 -3.35
C LEU A 200 17.54 3.65 -3.60
N ARG A 201 18.63 3.90 -2.87
CA ARG A 201 19.88 3.14 -2.99
C ARG A 201 19.67 1.65 -2.78
N ARG A 202 18.97 1.28 -1.71
CA ARG A 202 18.65 -0.13 -1.40
C ARG A 202 17.77 -0.75 -2.49
N SER A 203 16.81 0.00 -3.02
CA SER A 203 15.93 -0.47 -4.09
C SER A 203 16.70 -0.71 -5.39
N VAL A 204 17.59 0.22 -5.76
CA VAL A 204 18.47 0.07 -6.93
C VAL A 204 19.38 -1.15 -6.76
N ALA A 205 20.03 -1.27 -5.60
CA ALA A 205 20.91 -2.40 -5.32
C ALA A 205 20.18 -3.75 -5.38
N ALA A 206 18.96 -3.83 -4.83
CA ALA A 206 18.14 -5.05 -4.86
C ALA A 206 17.77 -5.47 -6.29
N VAL A 207 17.48 -4.51 -7.17
CA VAL A 207 17.18 -4.77 -8.58
C VAL A 207 18.44 -5.21 -9.35
N GLU A 208 19.56 -4.54 -9.12
CA GLU A 208 20.84 -4.87 -9.79
C GLU A 208 21.43 -6.21 -9.33
N GLU A 209 21.28 -6.57 -8.05
CA GLU A 209 21.73 -7.87 -7.49
C GLU A 209 21.03 -9.06 -8.18
N GLU A 210 19.77 -8.86 -8.58
CA GLU A 210 18.97 -9.85 -9.31
C GLU A 210 19.19 -9.79 -10.84
N GLY A 211 20.17 -9.02 -11.31
CA GLY A 211 20.58 -8.97 -12.72
C GLY A 211 19.69 -8.10 -13.63
N LEU A 212 18.75 -7.35 -13.06
CA LEU A 212 17.88 -6.45 -13.82
C LEU A 212 18.58 -5.12 -14.09
N SER A 213 18.49 -4.64 -15.33
CA SER A 213 19.07 -3.36 -15.73
C SER A 213 18.05 -2.22 -15.61
N ILE A 214 18.44 -1.11 -15.01
CA ILE A 214 17.61 0.09 -14.90
C ILE A 214 17.95 1.05 -16.04
N GLY A 215 16.94 1.55 -16.76
CA GLY A 215 17.11 2.50 -17.87
C GLY A 215 16.69 3.91 -17.50
N THR A 216 15.62 4.04 -16.72
CA THR A 216 15.06 5.33 -16.33
C THR A 216 14.62 5.30 -14.88
N ILE A 217 14.92 6.36 -14.15
CA ILE A 217 14.42 6.62 -12.80
C ILE A 217 13.64 7.93 -12.81
N ILE A 218 12.40 7.90 -12.31
CA ILE A 218 11.50 9.03 -12.17
C ILE A 218 11.25 9.28 -10.69
N THR A 219 11.61 10.47 -10.20
CA THR A 219 11.45 10.84 -8.79
C THR A 219 10.95 12.26 -8.64
N ASP A 220 10.71 12.64 -7.39
CA ASP A 220 10.56 14.04 -6.99
C ASP A 220 11.78 14.89 -7.26
N ARG A 221 11.58 16.22 -7.16
CA ARG A 221 12.64 17.24 -7.23
C ARG A 221 13.50 17.26 -5.95
N HIS A 222 14.09 16.11 -5.62
CA HIS A 222 14.96 15.94 -4.47
C HIS A 222 16.44 16.06 -4.88
N ARG A 223 17.10 17.11 -4.38
CA ARG A 223 18.47 17.49 -4.81
C ARG A 223 19.51 16.40 -4.56
N GLN A 224 19.40 15.66 -3.45
CA GLN A 224 20.37 14.62 -3.13
C GLN A 224 20.22 13.41 -4.06
N ILE A 225 18.97 13.03 -4.38
CA ILE A 225 18.67 11.96 -5.32
C ILE A 225 19.18 12.31 -6.72
N ALA A 226 18.83 13.51 -7.21
CA ALA A 226 19.30 13.97 -8.52
C ALA A 226 20.84 14.01 -8.59
N LYS A 227 21.52 14.45 -7.52
CA LYS A 227 22.98 14.43 -7.46
C LYS A 227 23.51 12.99 -7.51
N TRP A 228 22.94 12.09 -6.71
CA TRP A 228 23.39 10.71 -6.59
C TRP A 228 23.19 9.90 -7.87
N ILE A 229 22.02 9.98 -8.51
CA ILE A 229 21.78 9.31 -9.80
C ILE A 229 22.79 9.80 -10.84
N ARG A 230 23.03 11.11 -10.93
CA ARG A 230 24.00 11.66 -11.87
C ARG A 230 25.44 11.19 -11.62
N THR A 231 25.85 10.95 -10.37
CA THR A 231 27.24 10.56 -10.05
C THR A 231 27.44 9.05 -10.07
N GLU A 232 26.50 8.27 -9.54
CA GLU A 232 26.64 6.82 -9.37
C GLU A 232 25.97 6.01 -10.48
N LEU A 233 24.97 6.57 -11.17
CA LEU A 233 24.20 5.90 -12.23
C LEU A 233 24.21 6.73 -13.54
N PRO A 234 25.38 7.04 -14.12
CA PRO A 234 25.50 7.98 -15.24
C PRO A 234 24.79 7.50 -16.52
N GLU A 235 24.56 6.20 -16.67
CA GLU A 235 23.84 5.61 -17.81
C GLU A 235 22.31 5.60 -17.63
N VAL A 236 21.83 5.89 -16.42
CA VAL A 236 20.39 5.91 -16.10
C VAL A 236 19.83 7.29 -16.38
N GLN A 237 18.76 7.34 -17.19
CA GLN A 237 18.04 8.58 -17.43
C GLN A 237 17.26 8.98 -16.18
N HIS A 238 17.57 10.16 -15.62
CA HIS A 238 16.79 10.73 -14.53
C HIS A 238 15.71 11.69 -15.06
N LEU A 239 14.46 11.44 -14.70
CA LEU A 239 13.32 12.30 -15.00
C LEU A 239 12.62 12.73 -13.71
N TYR A 240 11.84 13.80 -13.78
CA TYR A 240 11.02 14.27 -12.66
C TYR A 240 9.56 13.87 -12.84
N ASP A 241 8.90 13.54 -11.72
CA ASP A 241 7.46 13.33 -11.70
C ASP A 241 6.72 14.62 -12.12
N ILE A 242 6.00 14.52 -13.24
CA ILE A 242 5.20 15.61 -13.80
C ILE A 242 4.08 16.06 -12.87
N TRP A 243 3.54 15.17 -12.02
CA TRP A 243 2.50 15.53 -11.07
C TRP A 243 3.00 16.56 -10.06
N HIS A 244 4.24 16.40 -9.56
CA HIS A 244 4.84 17.38 -8.65
C HIS A 244 5.07 18.73 -9.35
N VAL A 245 5.43 18.73 -10.64
CA VAL A 245 5.55 19.95 -11.45
C VAL A 245 4.20 20.64 -11.62
N ALA A 246 3.20 19.90 -12.09
CA ALA A 246 1.83 20.38 -12.29
C ALA A 246 1.23 20.96 -11.00
N LYS A 247 1.37 20.24 -9.89
CA LYS A 247 0.92 20.68 -8.55
C LYS A 247 1.61 21.97 -8.11
N GLY A 248 2.92 22.08 -8.35
CA GLY A 248 3.69 23.29 -8.05
C GLY A 248 3.20 24.51 -8.85
N ILE A 249 2.92 24.33 -10.14
CA ILE A 249 2.38 25.38 -11.00
C ILE A 249 0.96 25.76 -10.57
N SER A 250 0.07 24.78 -10.36
CA SER A 250 -1.31 25.01 -9.92
C SER A 250 -1.34 25.85 -8.65
N ARG A 251 -0.54 25.50 -7.64
CA ARG A 251 -0.46 26.24 -6.37
C ARG A 251 -0.02 27.70 -6.56
N LYS A 252 0.96 27.95 -7.43
CA LYS A 252 1.42 29.32 -7.72
C LYS A 252 0.33 30.12 -8.43
N LEU A 253 -0.33 29.55 -9.42
CA LEU A 253 -1.43 30.19 -10.14
C LEU A 253 -2.64 30.43 -9.23
N GLU A 254 -2.98 29.49 -8.36
CA GLU A 254 -4.03 29.65 -7.34
C GLU A 254 -3.70 30.77 -6.36
N SER A 255 -2.43 30.92 -5.98
CA SER A 255 -1.99 32.03 -5.14
C SER A 255 -2.14 33.38 -5.84
N LEU A 256 -1.79 33.46 -7.13
CA LEU A 256 -1.96 34.68 -7.93
C LEU A 256 -3.45 35.00 -8.13
N ALA A 257 -4.27 34.00 -8.41
CA ALA A 257 -5.70 34.17 -8.62
C ALA A 257 -6.47 34.67 -7.38
N LYS A 258 -5.85 34.66 -6.18
CA LYS A 258 -6.42 35.27 -4.97
C LYS A 258 -6.19 36.78 -4.92
N GLN A 259 -5.29 37.33 -5.73
CA GLN A 259 -5.05 38.76 -5.83
C GLN A 259 -6.14 39.37 -6.74
N LYS A 260 -6.76 40.48 -6.31
CA LYS A 260 -7.88 41.11 -7.04
C LYS A 260 -7.53 41.48 -8.49
N GLU A 261 -6.28 41.80 -8.75
CA GLU A 261 -5.79 42.20 -10.09
C GLU A 261 -5.54 40.99 -11.02
N CYS A 262 -5.59 39.76 -10.50
CA CYS A 262 -5.23 38.54 -11.22
C CYS A 262 -6.30 37.43 -11.13
N ASP A 263 -7.51 37.75 -10.66
CA ASP A 263 -8.60 36.79 -10.51
C ASP A 263 -9.04 36.14 -11.84
N ALA A 264 -8.86 36.87 -12.94
CA ALA A 264 -9.09 36.41 -14.31
C ALA A 264 -8.29 35.17 -14.70
N ILE A 265 -7.19 34.83 -14.00
CA ILE A 265 -6.38 33.63 -14.24
C ILE A 265 -7.10 32.36 -13.77
N LYS A 266 -7.97 32.47 -12.76
CA LYS A 266 -8.58 31.31 -12.08
C LYS A 266 -9.24 30.29 -13.03
N PRO A 267 -10.02 30.68 -14.05
CA PRO A 267 -10.63 29.74 -14.99
C PRO A 267 -9.62 29.00 -15.88
N TRP A 268 -8.41 29.53 -16.04
CA TRP A 268 -7.38 29.00 -16.94
C TRP A 268 -6.46 27.98 -16.27
N ILE A 269 -6.41 27.93 -14.93
CA ILE A 269 -5.47 27.08 -14.18
C ILE A 269 -5.52 25.62 -14.65
N ARG A 270 -6.73 25.06 -14.77
CA ARG A 270 -6.91 23.67 -15.25
C ARG A 270 -6.39 23.50 -16.68
N SER A 271 -6.66 24.47 -17.55
CA SER A 271 -6.20 24.47 -18.94
C SER A 271 -4.68 24.46 -19.04
N VAL A 272 -4.03 25.30 -18.24
CA VAL A 272 -2.57 25.40 -18.17
C VAL A 272 -1.96 24.10 -17.64
N VAL A 273 -2.53 23.52 -16.58
CA VAL A 273 -2.07 22.23 -16.04
C VAL A 273 -2.24 21.11 -17.07
N ASN A 274 -3.38 21.04 -17.75
CA ASN A 274 -3.60 20.05 -18.79
C ASN A 274 -2.64 20.22 -19.97
N HIS A 275 -2.31 21.47 -20.33
CA HIS A 275 -1.32 21.76 -21.37
C HIS A 275 0.03 21.18 -21.01
N LEU A 276 0.49 21.35 -19.76
CA LEU A 276 1.74 20.75 -19.29
C LEU A 276 1.74 19.22 -19.45
N TYR A 277 0.65 18.56 -19.03
CA TYR A 277 0.50 17.12 -19.20
C TYR A 277 0.52 16.73 -20.68
N TRP A 278 -0.23 17.45 -21.51
CA TRP A 278 -0.25 17.21 -22.95
C TRP A 278 1.13 17.39 -23.59
N SER A 279 1.89 18.42 -23.22
CA SER A 279 3.24 18.66 -23.75
C SER A 279 4.15 17.45 -23.52
N ALA A 280 4.07 16.84 -22.33
CA ALA A 280 4.87 15.67 -21.98
C ALA A 280 4.32 14.37 -22.59
N VAL A 281 3.02 14.10 -22.47
CA VAL A 281 2.38 12.83 -22.90
C VAL A 281 2.29 12.71 -24.42
N SER A 282 2.15 13.83 -25.14
CA SER A 282 2.09 13.84 -26.61
C SER A 282 3.46 13.80 -27.29
N THR A 283 4.54 13.63 -26.52
CA THR A 283 5.92 13.68 -27.02
C THR A 283 6.62 12.39 -26.67
N GLU A 284 7.29 11.78 -27.65
CA GLU A 284 8.07 10.57 -27.42
C GLU A 284 9.22 10.82 -26.44
N SER A 285 9.52 9.80 -25.62
CA SER A 285 10.64 9.83 -24.67
C SER A 285 11.96 10.25 -25.36
N GLY A 286 12.75 11.06 -24.66
CA GLY A 286 14.03 11.57 -25.18
C GLY A 286 13.94 12.94 -25.87
N HIS A 287 12.76 13.43 -26.22
CA HIS A 287 12.58 14.73 -26.90
C HIS A 287 12.22 15.86 -25.92
N GLY A 288 13.03 16.05 -24.88
CA GLY A 288 12.78 17.04 -23.81
C GLY A 288 12.65 18.48 -24.31
N ASP A 289 13.42 18.86 -25.33
CA ASP A 289 13.35 20.19 -25.93
C ASP A 289 12.01 20.44 -26.64
N LEU A 290 11.46 19.42 -27.31
CA LEU A 290 10.13 19.50 -27.92
C LEU A 290 9.03 19.62 -26.83
N VAL A 291 9.17 18.90 -25.70
CA VAL A 291 8.27 19.08 -24.55
C VAL A 291 8.34 20.51 -24.04
N ALA A 292 9.54 21.09 -23.95
CA ALA A 292 9.75 22.46 -23.51
C ALA A 292 9.11 23.48 -24.47
N GLU A 293 9.31 23.35 -25.79
CA GLU A 293 8.67 24.24 -26.78
C GLU A 293 7.15 24.12 -26.77
N LYS A 294 6.61 22.89 -26.74
CA LYS A 294 5.17 22.66 -26.56
C LYS A 294 4.67 23.31 -25.27
N TRP A 295 5.39 23.18 -24.17
CA TRP A 295 4.99 23.79 -22.91
C TRP A 295 4.99 25.32 -22.98
N MET A 296 6.04 25.91 -23.56
CA MET A 296 6.19 27.36 -23.71
C MET A 296 5.13 27.96 -24.67
N SER A 297 4.60 27.17 -25.59
CA SER A 297 3.50 27.57 -26.48
C SER A 297 2.24 28.05 -25.73
N VAL A 298 2.09 27.69 -24.45
CA VAL A 298 0.98 28.13 -23.59
C VAL A 298 0.87 29.66 -23.53
N ILE A 299 1.98 30.38 -23.59
CA ILE A 299 2.02 31.85 -23.56
C ILE A 299 1.41 32.45 -24.82
N ASN A 300 1.65 31.80 -25.97
CA ASN A 300 1.06 32.17 -27.25
C ASN A 300 -0.44 31.79 -27.27
N HIS A 301 -0.80 30.60 -26.78
CA HIS A 301 -2.20 30.14 -26.74
C HIS A 301 -3.09 31.08 -25.92
N ILE A 302 -2.60 31.60 -24.80
CA ILE A 302 -3.34 32.57 -23.96
C ILE A 302 -3.63 33.87 -24.72
N GLN A 303 -2.80 34.22 -25.70
CA GLN A 303 -2.96 35.39 -26.58
C GLN A 303 -3.68 35.04 -27.89
N ASN A 304 -4.17 33.82 -28.03
CA ASN A 304 -4.76 33.29 -29.27
C ASN A 304 -3.78 33.32 -30.47
N VAL A 305 -2.49 33.14 -30.20
CA VAL A 305 -1.43 32.97 -31.20
C VAL A 305 -1.12 31.47 -31.31
N HIS A 306 -1.20 30.94 -32.52
CA HIS A 306 -1.11 29.49 -32.81
C HIS A 306 0.09 29.10 -33.68
N GLU A 307 1.00 30.04 -33.90
CA GLU A 307 2.21 29.88 -34.70
C GLU A 307 3.40 30.55 -33.97
N GLY A 308 4.62 30.24 -34.43
CA GLY A 308 5.86 30.82 -33.92
C GLY A 308 6.23 30.37 -32.50
N HIS A 309 6.01 29.09 -32.14
CA HIS A 309 6.36 28.61 -30.78
C HIS A 309 7.81 28.14 -30.64
N GLY A 310 8.49 27.79 -31.74
CA GLY A 310 9.89 27.35 -31.74
C GLY A 310 10.25 26.60 -33.02
N ASP A 311 11.47 26.08 -33.09
CA ASP A 311 11.99 25.36 -34.26
C ASP A 311 11.45 23.92 -34.33
N LEU A 312 11.26 23.28 -33.17
CA LEU A 312 10.75 21.92 -33.05
C LEU A 312 9.21 21.88 -33.02
N TYR A 313 8.55 22.96 -32.60
CA TYR A 313 7.10 23.12 -32.56
C TYR A 313 6.65 24.46 -33.17
N PRO A 314 6.76 24.65 -34.50
CA PRO A 314 6.49 25.95 -35.12
C PRO A 314 5.01 26.38 -35.09
N SER A 315 4.07 25.45 -35.05
CA SER A 315 2.62 25.76 -35.03
C SER A 315 1.79 24.70 -34.31
N CYS A 316 0.58 25.10 -33.90
CA CYS A 316 -0.37 24.25 -33.20
C CYS A 316 -0.81 23.04 -34.04
N SER A 317 -0.95 21.88 -33.38
CA SER A 317 -1.32 20.61 -34.03
C SER A 317 -2.84 20.44 -34.19
N HIS A 318 -3.64 21.45 -33.87
CA HIS A 318 -5.10 21.40 -33.93
C HIS A 318 -5.65 22.40 -34.96
N ALA A 319 -6.82 22.07 -35.53
CA ALA A 319 -7.56 22.99 -36.37
C ALA A 319 -8.04 24.23 -35.58
N ALA A 320 -8.50 25.26 -36.29
CA ALA A 320 -9.08 26.45 -35.67
C ALA A 320 -10.27 26.07 -34.76
N LEU A 321 -10.24 26.54 -33.52
CA LEU A 321 -11.31 26.28 -32.55
C LEU A 321 -12.42 27.32 -32.76
N GLU A 322 -13.51 26.91 -33.41
CA GLU A 322 -14.58 27.80 -33.89
C GLU A 322 -15.48 28.37 -32.78
N THR A 323 -15.55 27.75 -31.60
CA THR A 323 -16.41 28.23 -30.50
C THR A 323 -15.65 28.47 -29.19
N ARG A 324 -16.18 29.39 -28.36
CA ARG A 324 -15.69 29.62 -26.98
C ARG A 324 -15.78 28.37 -26.08
N ALA A 325 -16.67 27.44 -26.41
CA ALA A 325 -16.77 26.14 -25.75
C ALA A 325 -15.63 25.21 -26.18
N ASP A 326 -15.22 25.26 -27.45
CA ASP A 326 -14.08 24.53 -28.00
C ASP A 326 -12.73 25.05 -27.50
N GLN A 327 -12.62 26.36 -27.27
CA GLN A 327 -11.42 26.97 -26.66
C GLN A 327 -11.22 26.52 -25.19
N LYS A 328 -12.31 26.24 -24.46
CA LYS A 328 -12.25 25.66 -23.11
C LYS A 328 -12.09 24.14 -23.12
N SER A 329 -12.45 23.46 -24.19
CA SER A 329 -12.47 21.99 -24.28
C SER A 329 -11.27 21.40 -25.05
N GLY A 330 -10.58 22.19 -25.89
CA GLY A 330 -9.36 21.79 -26.59
C GLY A 330 -8.25 21.33 -25.64
N PHE A 331 -8.16 21.96 -24.46
CA PHE A 331 -7.26 21.55 -23.38
C PHE A 331 -7.79 20.39 -22.51
N ASN A 332 -9.04 19.93 -22.69
CA ASN A 332 -9.65 18.87 -21.88
C ASN A 332 -9.63 17.49 -22.56
N ARG A 333 -9.06 17.34 -23.76
CA ARG A 333 -9.12 16.10 -24.55
C ARG A 333 -7.99 15.07 -24.29
N VAL A 334 -7.22 15.18 -23.20
CA VAL A 334 -6.05 14.31 -22.94
C VAL A 334 -6.30 13.33 -21.77
N GLN A 335 -7.55 12.92 -21.54
CA GLN A 335 -7.88 11.89 -20.54
C GLN A 335 -8.79 10.79 -21.12
N LYS A 336 -8.37 10.16 -22.20
CA LYS A 336 -8.82 8.80 -22.50
C LYS A 336 -7.63 7.90 -22.74
#